data_AF-A0ABD5CB40-F1
#
_entry.id   AF-A0ABD5CB40-F1
#
_cell.length_a   1.000
_cell.length_b   1.000
_cell.length_c   1.000
_cell.angle_alpha   90.00
_cell.angle_beta   90.00
_cell.angle_gamma   90.00
#
_symmetry.space_group_name_H-M   'P 1'
#
loop_
_entity.id
_entity.type
_entity.pdbx_description
1 polymer ?
#
loop_
_entity_poly.entity_id
_entity_poly.type
_entity_poly.pdbx_seq_one_letter_code
_entity_poly.pdbx_strand_id
1 'polypeptide(L)'
;MLECHGTQNFLQCGSPCSNRIWASDKLMDGVDIKALSPAGLPRCMQCGELARPNFLLFDDSHWVAQRTSTQWERLSFWLRTLQRTVVIEIGAGTVVPSVRIFAESVGGPLIRINLDNSDVAGQGVGLTGSALDVLSAIDAALG
;
A
#
# COMPACT_ATOMS: atom_id res chain seq x y z
N MET A 1 -3.14 -4.25 8.92
CA MET A 1 -2.39 -3.71 7.77
C MET A 1 -3.28 -3.74 6.55
N LEU A 2 -3.29 -2.65 5.79
CA LEU A 2 -3.94 -2.54 4.50
C LEU A 2 -2.86 -2.18 3.46
N GLU A 3 -2.79 -2.95 2.39
CA GLU A 3 -2.00 -2.64 1.19
C GLU A 3 -2.95 -2.07 0.15
N CYS A 4 -3.22 -0.75 0.21
CA CYS A 4 -4.28 -0.11 -0.58
C CYS A 4 -4.09 -0.21 -2.10
N HIS A 5 -2.86 -0.38 -2.56
CA HIS A 5 -2.52 -0.61 -3.97
C HIS A 5 -2.13 -2.07 -4.26
N GLY A 6 -2.43 -3.00 -3.35
CA GLY A 6 -1.95 -4.37 -3.44
C GLY A 6 -0.44 -4.48 -3.20
N THR A 7 0.17 -5.57 -3.68
CA THR A 7 1.53 -5.94 -3.28
C THR A 7 2.20 -6.83 -4.33
N GLN A 8 3.53 -6.72 -4.42
CA GLN A 8 4.35 -7.59 -5.28
C GLN A 8 4.60 -8.98 -4.70
N ASN A 9 4.30 -9.17 -3.41
CA ASN A 9 4.51 -10.44 -2.70
C ASN A 9 3.48 -11.52 -3.08
N PHE A 10 2.50 -11.16 -3.91
CA PHE A 10 1.46 -12.06 -4.39
C PHE A 10 1.32 -11.91 -5.90
N LEU A 11 0.91 -12.99 -6.54
CA LEU A 11 0.65 -13.10 -7.96
C LEU A 11 -0.84 -13.33 -8.20
N GLN A 12 -1.28 -12.94 -9.40
CA GLN A 12 -2.59 -13.24 -9.98
C GLN A 12 -2.40 -13.63 -11.45
N CYS A 13 -3.43 -14.19 -12.08
CA CYS A 13 -3.43 -14.35 -13.53
C CYS A 13 -3.46 -12.97 -14.21
N GLY A 14 -2.73 -12.81 -15.33
CA GLY A 14 -2.73 -11.59 -16.14
C GLY A 14 -4.03 -11.36 -16.90
N SER A 15 -4.67 -12.45 -17.33
CA SER A 15 -6.05 -12.47 -17.84
C SER A 15 -6.89 -13.28 -16.85
N PRO A 16 -7.54 -12.65 -15.84
CA PRO A 16 -8.07 -13.29 -14.64
C PRO A 16 -9.09 -14.40 -14.93
N CYS A 17 -8.61 -15.61 -15.19
CA CYS A 17 -9.45 -16.79 -15.41
C CYS A 17 -10.14 -17.26 -14.12
N SER A 18 -9.67 -16.78 -12.97
CA SER A 18 -10.27 -16.94 -11.65
C SER A 18 -9.76 -15.83 -10.72
N ASN A 19 -10.38 -15.70 -9.54
CA ASN A 19 -9.95 -14.78 -8.49
C ASN A 19 -8.79 -15.34 -7.63
N ARG A 20 -8.07 -16.35 -8.12
CA ARG A 20 -6.99 -16.97 -7.36
C ARG A 20 -5.81 -16.02 -7.23
N ILE A 21 -5.35 -15.84 -6.00
CA ILE A 21 -4.14 -15.11 -5.62
C ILE A 21 -3.21 -16.09 -4.89
N TRP A 22 -1.91 -16.05 -5.18
CA TRP A 22 -0.91 -16.92 -4.54
C TRP A 22 0.38 -16.15 -4.23
N ALA A 23 1.21 -16.65 -3.32
CA ALA A 23 2.47 -15.99 -2.97
C ALA A 23 3.43 -15.96 -4.18
N SER A 24 4.22 -14.90 -4.31
CA SER A 24 5.29 -14.84 -5.30
C SER A 24 6.53 -15.64 -4.88
N ASP A 25 6.61 -16.07 -3.62
CA ASP A 25 7.77 -16.74 -3.02
C ASP A 25 9.08 -16.00 -3.37
N LYS A 26 10.13 -16.73 -3.78
CA LYS A 26 11.41 -16.17 -4.20
C LYS A 26 11.48 -15.87 -5.69
N LEU A 27 10.35 -15.86 -6.40
CA LEU A 27 10.35 -15.72 -7.86
C LEU A 27 11.02 -14.42 -8.32
N MET A 28 10.94 -13.37 -7.50
CA MET A 28 11.51 -12.06 -7.81
C MET A 28 12.93 -11.85 -7.23
N ASP A 29 13.46 -12.80 -6.46
CA ASP A 29 14.75 -12.66 -5.81
C ASP A 29 15.89 -12.85 -6.81
N GLY A 30 16.79 -11.86 -6.92
CA GLY A 30 18.00 -11.98 -7.74
C GLY A 30 17.75 -12.05 -9.26
N VAL A 31 16.56 -11.64 -9.71
CA VAL A 31 16.19 -11.65 -11.13
C VAL A 31 17.03 -10.63 -11.92
N ASP A 32 17.77 -11.10 -12.93
CA ASP A 32 18.37 -10.25 -13.96
C ASP A 32 17.36 -9.97 -15.07
N ILE A 33 16.78 -8.78 -15.04
CA ILE A 33 15.78 -8.33 -16.01
C ILE A 33 16.34 -8.35 -17.45
N LYS A 34 17.65 -8.16 -17.64
CA LYS A 34 18.27 -8.18 -18.99
C LYS A 34 18.41 -9.58 -19.55
N ALA A 35 18.42 -10.60 -18.69
CA ALA A 35 18.50 -12.00 -19.07
C ALA A 35 17.12 -12.68 -19.14
N LEU A 36 16.04 -11.96 -18.82
CA LEU A 36 14.70 -12.53 -18.75
C LEU A 36 14.20 -12.92 -20.14
N SER A 37 13.82 -14.18 -20.31
CA SER A 37 13.11 -14.66 -21.50
C SER A 37 11.61 -14.82 -21.22
N PRO A 38 10.74 -14.80 -22.24
CA PRO A 38 9.30 -15.05 -22.05
C PRO A 38 8.99 -16.40 -21.39
N ALA A 39 9.87 -17.39 -21.51
CA ALA A 39 9.73 -18.68 -20.85
C ALA A 39 10.01 -18.62 -19.34
N GLY A 40 10.79 -17.63 -18.88
CA GLY A 40 11.10 -17.42 -17.47
C GLY A 40 10.06 -16.57 -16.72
N LEU A 41 9.03 -16.06 -17.40
CA LEU A 41 7.94 -15.31 -16.77
C LEU A 41 6.98 -16.25 -16.02
N PRO A 42 6.43 -15.83 -14.88
CA PRO A 42 5.48 -16.65 -14.14
C PRO A 42 4.21 -16.90 -14.94
N ARG A 43 3.61 -18.07 -14.71
CA ARG A 43 2.38 -18.50 -15.38
C ARG A 43 1.30 -18.87 -14.39
N CYS A 44 0.06 -18.65 -14.82
CA CYS A 44 -1.11 -19.10 -14.10
C CYS A 44 -1.17 -20.63 -14.10
N MET A 45 -1.23 -21.23 -12.91
CA MET A 45 -1.35 -22.68 -12.75
C MET A 45 -2.67 -23.26 -13.29
N GLN A 46 -3.65 -22.41 -13.61
CA GLN A 46 -4.97 -22.84 -14.05
C GLN A 46 -5.14 -22.78 -15.58
N CYS A 47 -4.70 -21.69 -16.24
CA CYS A 47 -4.87 -21.51 -17.68
C CYS A 47 -3.56 -21.43 -18.48
N GLY A 48 -2.40 -21.39 -17.81
CA GLY A 48 -1.09 -21.30 -18.47
C GLY A 48 -0.71 -19.91 -18.99
N GLU A 49 -1.64 -18.94 -18.97
CA GLU A 49 -1.38 -17.53 -19.30
C GLU A 49 -0.34 -16.91 -18.37
N LEU A 50 0.24 -15.78 -18.79
CA LEU A 50 1.17 -15.05 -17.95
C LEU A 50 0.50 -14.62 -16.63
N ALA A 51 1.21 -14.83 -15.53
CA ALA A 51 0.86 -14.27 -14.25
C ALA A 51 1.57 -12.94 -14.04
N ARG A 52 1.01 -12.12 -13.16
CA ARG A 52 1.53 -10.80 -12.81
C ARG A 52 1.45 -10.60 -11.30
N PRO A 53 2.25 -9.68 -10.74
CA PRO A 53 2.05 -9.21 -9.38
C PRO A 53 0.61 -8.72 -9.13
N ASN A 54 0.10 -8.97 -7.93
CA ASN A 54 -1.20 -8.52 -7.45
C ASN A 54 -1.11 -7.14 -6.81
N PHE A 55 -0.60 -6.17 -7.58
CA PHE A 55 -0.74 -4.75 -7.28
C PHE A 55 -1.57 -4.05 -8.36
N LEU A 56 -2.26 -2.99 -7.96
CA LEU A 56 -3.13 -2.19 -8.81
C LEU A 56 -2.29 -1.25 -9.68
N LEU A 57 -2.44 -1.38 -11.00
CA LEU A 57 -1.94 -0.40 -11.96
C LEU A 57 -3.06 0.60 -12.33
N PHE A 58 -2.70 1.72 -12.95
CA PHE A 58 -3.69 2.67 -13.49
C PHE A 58 -4.55 1.99 -14.56
N ASP A 59 -5.85 2.25 -14.53
CA ASP A 59 -6.85 1.71 -15.47
C ASP A 59 -6.89 0.17 -15.58
N ASP A 60 -6.52 -0.50 -14.48
CA ASP A 60 -6.38 -1.94 -14.45
C ASP A 60 -7.69 -2.67 -14.11
N SER A 61 -8.49 -2.92 -15.14
CA SER A 61 -9.72 -3.73 -15.03
C SER A 61 -9.47 -5.21 -14.72
N HIS A 62 -8.22 -5.67 -14.81
CA HIS A 62 -7.84 -7.06 -14.56
C HIS A 62 -7.34 -7.29 -13.13
N TRP A 63 -7.27 -6.27 -12.28
CA TRP A 63 -6.80 -6.44 -10.91
C TRP A 63 -7.77 -7.28 -10.07
N VAL A 64 -7.27 -8.36 -9.47
CA VAL A 64 -8.05 -9.20 -8.55
C VAL A 64 -7.97 -8.58 -7.16
N ALA A 65 -8.98 -7.79 -6.79
CA ALA A 65 -8.96 -6.97 -5.58
C ALA A 65 -9.29 -7.72 -4.27
N GLN A 66 -9.68 -9.00 -4.32
CA GLN A 66 -10.26 -9.73 -3.18
C GLN A 66 -9.43 -9.62 -1.90
N ARG A 67 -8.11 -9.77 -1.98
CA ARG A 67 -7.21 -9.66 -0.82
C ARG A 67 -7.24 -8.26 -0.20
N THR A 68 -7.15 -7.23 -1.03
CA THR A 68 -7.21 -5.82 -0.60
C THR A 68 -8.59 -5.48 -0.03
N SER A 69 -9.68 -5.98 -0.62
CA SER A 69 -11.04 -5.82 -0.10
C SER A 69 -11.19 -6.40 1.32
N THR A 70 -10.68 -7.62 1.56
CA THR A 70 -10.68 -8.20 2.92
C THR A 70 -9.85 -7.40 3.91
N GLN A 71 -8.73 -6.80 3.48
CA GLN A 71 -7.95 -5.91 4.35
C GLN A 71 -8.70 -4.61 4.67
N TRP A 72 -9.39 -4.03 3.69
CA TRP A 72 -10.25 -2.87 3.87
C TRP A 72 -11.37 -3.13 4.87
N GLU A 73 -12.03 -4.28 4.78
CA GLU A 73 -13.09 -4.67 5.73
C GLU A 73 -12.57 -4.75 7.17
N ARG A 74 -11.41 -5.39 7.37
CA ARG A 74 -10.74 -5.49 8.68
C ARG A 74 -10.38 -4.11 9.23
N LEU A 75 -9.79 -3.25 8.39
CA LEU A 75 -9.44 -1.89 8.76
C LEU A 75 -10.70 -1.10 9.16
N SER A 76 -11.74 -1.18 8.35
CA SER A 76 -13.02 -0.49 8.57
C SER A 76 -13.67 -0.93 9.88
N PHE A 77 -13.63 -2.22 10.21
CA PHE A 77 -14.12 -2.72 11.49
C PHE A 77 -13.32 -2.18 12.67
N TRP A 78 -11.98 -2.24 12.58
CA TRP A 78 -11.10 -1.74 13.63
C TRP A 78 -11.24 -0.23 13.86
N LEU A 79 -11.35 0.57 12.80
CA LEU A 79 -11.52 2.02 12.93
C LEU A 79 -12.77 2.40 13.74
N ARG A 80 -13.86 1.64 13.62
CA ARG A 80 -15.09 1.87 14.40
C ARG A 80 -14.94 1.62 15.89
N THR A 81 -13.91 0.89 16.32
CA THR A 81 -13.67 0.63 17.75
C THR A 81 -12.82 1.70 18.42
N LEU A 82 -12.21 2.60 17.65
CA LEU A 82 -11.29 3.60 18.18
C LEU A 82 -12.03 4.78 18.82
N GLN A 83 -11.39 5.37 19.82
CA GLN A 83 -11.81 6.61 20.49
C GLN A 83 -10.59 7.52 20.61
N ARG A 84 -10.77 8.83 20.41
CA ARG A 84 -9.69 9.85 20.49
C ARG A 84 -8.50 9.55 19.56
N THR A 85 -8.80 9.14 18.33
CA THR A 85 -7.79 8.79 17.31
C THR A 85 -6.92 9.99 16.94
N VAL A 86 -5.61 9.73 16.80
CA VAL A 86 -4.65 10.61 16.11
C VAL A 86 -4.14 9.86 14.89
N VAL A 87 -4.09 10.53 13.74
CA VAL A 87 -3.59 9.95 12.49
C VAL A 87 -2.17 10.44 12.25
N ILE A 88 -1.26 9.54 11.93
CA ILE A 88 0.12 9.89 11.53
C ILE A 88 0.29 9.44 10.08
N GLU A 89 0.40 10.40 9.16
CA GLU A 89 0.70 10.17 7.75
C GLU A 89 2.20 10.41 7.51
N ILE A 90 2.86 9.47 6.83
CA ILE A 90 4.30 9.51 6.60
C ILE A 90 4.60 9.34 5.11
N GLY A 91 5.29 10.31 4.52
CA GLY A 91 5.82 10.23 3.15
C GLY A 91 4.78 10.13 2.03
N ALA A 92 3.51 10.45 2.28
CA ALA A 92 2.49 10.42 1.23
C ALA A 92 2.45 11.74 0.44
N GLY A 93 2.98 11.67 -0.78
CA GLY A 93 3.01 12.78 -1.74
C GLY A 93 1.63 13.19 -2.27
N THR A 94 1.61 14.17 -3.17
CA THR A 94 0.38 14.77 -3.73
C THR A 94 -0.11 14.10 -5.01
N VAL A 95 0.76 13.35 -5.70
CA VAL A 95 0.49 12.82 -7.05
C VAL A 95 -0.52 11.67 -7.04
N VAL A 96 -0.40 10.75 -6.07
CA VAL A 96 -1.38 9.68 -5.82
C VAL A 96 -1.87 9.82 -4.38
N PRO A 97 -2.90 10.66 -4.14
CA PRO A 97 -3.26 11.09 -2.79
C PRO A 97 -4.14 10.06 -2.05
N SER A 98 -4.13 8.78 -2.42
CA SER A 98 -4.99 7.75 -1.82
C SER A 98 -4.78 7.62 -0.31
N VAL A 99 -3.52 7.66 0.14
CA VAL A 99 -3.19 7.63 1.58
C VAL A 99 -3.64 8.91 2.28
N ARG A 100 -3.51 10.06 1.61
CA ARG A 100 -3.90 11.38 2.14
C ARG A 100 -5.39 11.52 2.35
N ILE A 101 -6.16 11.19 1.31
CA ILE A 101 -7.63 11.19 1.36
C ILE A 101 -8.10 10.25 2.47
N PHE A 102 -7.48 9.07 2.59
CA PHE A 102 -7.79 8.15 3.67
C PHE A 102 -7.48 8.75 5.05
N ALA A 103 -6.28 9.30 5.25
CA ALA A 103 -5.86 9.90 6.51
C ALA A 103 -6.80 11.03 6.96
N GLU A 104 -7.20 11.91 6.04
CA GLU A 104 -8.17 12.98 6.29
C GLU A 104 -9.58 12.44 6.61
N SER A 105 -9.99 11.33 5.98
CA SER A 105 -11.30 10.73 6.19
C SER A 105 -11.50 10.04 7.55
N VAL A 106 -10.41 9.62 8.21
CA VAL A 106 -10.48 8.95 9.54
C VAL A 106 -10.99 9.91 10.61
N GLY A 107 -10.70 11.21 10.48
CA GLY A 107 -11.03 12.23 11.46
C GLY A 107 -10.13 12.24 12.69
N GLY A 108 -10.13 13.36 13.41
CA GLY A 108 -9.20 13.64 14.52
C GLY A 108 -7.96 14.41 14.07
N PRO A 109 -7.02 14.71 14.99
CA PRO A 109 -5.79 15.41 14.66
C PRO A 109 -4.91 14.60 13.70
N LEU A 110 -4.43 15.25 12.64
CA LEU A 110 -3.53 14.67 11.64
C LEU A 110 -2.10 15.19 11.83
N ILE A 111 -1.14 14.30 12.06
CA ILE A 111 0.29 14.58 12.03
C ILE A 111 0.83 14.15 10.66
N ARG A 112 1.37 15.08 9.88
CA ARG A 112 1.99 14.78 8.58
C ARG A 112 3.50 14.86 8.70
N ILE A 113 4.20 13.80 8.34
CA ILE A 113 5.66 13.75 8.30
C ILE A 113 6.09 13.58 6.84
N ASN A 114 6.76 14.57 6.29
CA ASN A 114 7.26 14.48 4.92
C ASN A 114 8.47 15.41 4.70
N LEU A 115 9.32 15.09 3.72
CA LEU A 115 10.47 15.92 3.37
C LEU A 115 10.04 17.28 2.78
N ASP A 116 8.93 17.27 2.03
CA ASP A 116 8.25 18.44 1.49
C ASP A 116 6.73 18.29 1.63
N ASN A 117 5.95 19.35 1.38
CA ASN A 117 4.47 19.29 1.39
C ASN A 117 3.88 18.67 2.67
N SER A 118 4.46 18.99 3.83
CA SER A 118 4.00 18.52 5.15
C SER A 118 2.78 19.28 5.68
N ASP A 119 2.31 20.31 4.99
CA ASP A 119 1.22 21.18 5.44
C ASP A 119 -0.09 20.43 5.71
N VAL A 120 -0.79 20.83 6.77
CA VAL A 120 -2.11 20.31 7.16
C VAL A 120 -3.12 21.45 7.05
N ALA A 121 -4.22 21.24 6.33
CA ALA A 121 -5.29 22.26 6.19
C ALA A 121 -6.27 22.29 7.38
N GLY A 122 -6.35 21.20 8.14
CA GLY A 122 -7.31 21.02 9.24
C GLY A 122 -6.65 20.97 10.62
N GLN A 123 -7.29 20.25 11.55
CA GLN A 123 -6.74 20.02 12.88
C GLN A 123 -5.51 19.09 12.78
N GLY A 124 -4.33 19.58 13.15
CA GLY A 124 -3.13 18.78 13.03
C GLY A 124 -1.85 19.60 13.01
N VAL A 125 -0.73 18.91 12.73
CA VAL A 125 0.60 19.50 12.62
C VAL A 125 1.36 18.87 11.46
N GLY A 126 1.98 19.72 10.64
CA GLY A 126 2.96 19.31 9.65
C GLY A 126 4.37 19.32 10.22
N LEU A 127 5.11 18.24 10.05
CA LEU A 127 6.49 18.07 10.48
C LEU A 127 7.36 17.80 9.25
N THR A 128 8.23 18.75 8.93
CA THR A 128 9.17 18.62 7.81
C THR A 128 10.40 17.83 8.27
N GLY A 129 10.70 16.72 7.58
CA GLY A 129 11.86 15.90 7.90
C GLY A 129 11.73 14.46 7.38
N SER A 130 12.81 13.69 7.56
CA SER A 130 12.74 12.26 7.26
C SER A 130 11.85 11.55 8.30
N ALA A 131 11.22 10.45 7.88
CA ALA A 131 10.39 9.64 8.77
C ALA A 131 11.16 9.20 10.03
N LEU A 132 12.40 8.75 9.85
CA LEU A 132 13.23 8.25 10.93
C LEU A 132 13.57 9.36 11.93
N ASP A 133 14.01 10.53 11.45
CA ASP A 133 14.45 11.62 12.33
C ASP A 133 13.27 12.16 13.16
N VAL A 134 12.13 12.40 12.51
CA VAL A 134 10.95 12.94 13.17
C VAL A 134 10.36 11.95 14.18
N LEU A 135 10.22 10.67 13.81
CA LEU A 135 9.72 9.65 14.73
C LEU A 135 10.67 9.45 15.92
N SER A 136 11.99 9.48 15.70
CA SER A 136 12.97 9.37 16.78
C SER A 136 12.91 10.57 17.74
N ALA A 137 12.68 11.78 17.22
CA ALA A 137 12.51 12.97 18.04
C ALA A 137 11.20 12.95 18.85
N ILE A 138 10.11 12.42 18.28
CA ILE A 138 8.84 12.22 18.99
C ILE A 138 9.03 11.21 20.12
N ASP A 139 9.66 10.07 19.84
CA ASP A 139 9.95 9.02 20.83
C ASP A 139 10.77 9.59 22.00
N ALA A 140 11.88 10.28 21.71
CA ALA A 140 12.72 10.92 22.72
C ALA A 140 11.98 11.98 23.57
N ALA A 141 10.96 12.64 23.01
CA ALA A 141 10.15 13.63 23.74
C ALA A 141 9.06 12.99 24.61
N LEU A 142 8.65 11.75 24.31
CA LEU A 142 7.63 11.01 25.07
C LEU A 142 8.22 10.13 26.18
N GLY A 143 9.50 9.77 26.08
CA GLY A 143 10.22 8.94 27.07
C GLY A 143 9.96 7.44 26.90
#